data_AF-A0A2V2XBE0-F1
#
_entry.id   AF-A0A2V2XBE0-F1
#
_cell.length_a   1.000
_cell.length_b   1.000
_cell.length_c   1.000
_cell.angle_alpha   90.00
_cell.angle_beta   90.00
_cell.angle_gamma   90.00
#
_symmetry.space_group_name_H-M   'P 1'
#
loop_
_entity.id
_entity.type
_entity.pdbx_description
1 polymer ?
#
loop_
_entity_poly.entity_id
_entity_poly.type
_entity_poly.pdbx_seq_one_letter_code
_entity_poly.pdbx_strand_id
1 'polypeptide(L)'
;MIVVSFPKVTNYDEWAKQLQAARIIVNCPDEMDVKTMCAWITRDGAKEKQAEYWKEVKKHMYLLGPIPRHVFDEGAFTERCGAVKFALQSINEVTVKEYFSRGGGSPWYSEDPSHKPVKFVREIYAGAVILFNAPISAYLEERTLERFPRVTK
;
A
#
# COMPACT_ATOMS: atom_id res chain seq x y z
N MET A 1 -0.44 15.69 18.77
CA MET A 1 -0.18 14.37 18.16
C MET A 1 1.10 14.48 17.36
N ILE A 2 2.10 13.66 17.65
CA ILE A 2 3.23 13.46 16.74
C ILE A 2 2.63 12.69 15.57
N VAL A 3 2.15 13.40 14.54
CA VAL A 3 2.11 12.81 13.21
C VAL A 3 3.57 12.51 12.95
N VAL A 4 3.96 11.24 13.01
CA VAL A 4 5.26 10.83 12.50
C VAL A 4 5.23 11.25 11.05
N SER A 5 5.85 12.39 10.75
CA SER A 5 6.03 12.86 9.39
C SER A 5 6.55 11.66 8.62
N PHE A 6 5.86 11.28 7.53
CA PHE A 6 6.36 10.21 6.67
C PHE A 6 7.83 10.49 6.43
N PRO A 7 8.74 9.57 6.82
CA PRO A 7 10.14 9.88 6.67
C PRO A 7 10.39 10.18 5.20
N LYS A 8 11.10 11.28 4.92
CA LYS A 8 11.52 11.57 3.56
C LYS A 8 12.25 10.34 3.03
N VAL A 9 12.13 10.05 1.73
CA VAL A 9 12.81 8.90 1.11
C VAL A 9 14.29 8.90 1.46
N THR A 10 14.91 10.08 1.43
CA THR A 10 16.30 10.33 1.85
C THR A 10 16.63 9.82 3.26
N ASN A 11 15.70 9.95 4.21
CA ASN A 11 15.92 9.50 5.59
C ASN A 11 15.95 7.97 5.69
N TYR A 12 15.15 7.27 4.87
CA TYR A 12 15.20 5.82 4.76
C TYR A 12 16.49 5.35 4.07
N ASP A 13 16.90 6.05 3.02
CA ASP A 13 18.12 5.71 2.26
C ASP A 13 19.37 5.85 3.13
N GLU A 14 19.43 6.88 3.99
CA GLU A 14 20.52 7.05 4.96
C GLU A 14 20.48 5.99 6.06
N TRP A 15 19.29 5.69 6.59
CA TRP A 15 19.10 4.66 7.61
C TRP A 15 19.50 3.27 7.12
N ALA A 16 19.16 2.92 5.86
CA ALA A 16 19.49 1.64 5.25
C ALA A 16 21.00 1.42 5.05
N LYS A 17 21.82 2.49 5.00
CA LYS A 17 23.28 2.42 4.86
C LYS A 17 24.01 2.05 6.16
N GLN A 18 23.33 2.07 7.31
CA GLN A 18 23.94 1.73 8.59
C GLN A 18 24.16 0.22 8.71
N LEU A 19 25.39 -0.19 9.06
CA LEU A 19 25.90 -1.58 9.08
C LEU A 19 25.09 -2.59 9.95
N GLN A 20 24.15 -2.11 10.77
CA GLN A 20 23.30 -2.93 11.65
C GLN A 20 21.83 -2.48 11.65
N ALA A 21 21.37 -1.76 10.62
CA ALA A 21 20.00 -1.27 10.56
C ALA A 21 18.99 -2.44 10.56
N ALA A 22 18.28 -2.60 11.69
CA ALA A 22 17.23 -3.61 11.81
C ALA A 22 15.96 -3.15 11.10
N ARG A 23 15.53 -3.90 10.10
CA ARG A 23 14.36 -3.60 9.26
C ARG A 23 13.11 -3.18 10.06
N ILE A 24 12.64 -1.96 9.82
CA ILE A 24 11.41 -1.44 10.42
C ILE A 24 10.25 -1.75 9.48
N ILE A 25 9.34 -2.62 9.93
CA ILE A 25 8.05 -2.87 9.27
C ILE A 25 7.01 -2.11 10.06
N VAL A 26 6.36 -1.15 9.41
CA VAL A 26 5.27 -0.36 10.01
C VAL A 26 3.95 -0.92 9.49
N ASN A 27 3.03 -1.22 10.41
CA ASN A 27 1.68 -1.62 10.02
C ASN A 27 0.99 -0.48 9.24
N CYS A 28 0.22 -0.84 8.23
CA CYS A 28 -0.70 0.11 7.62
C CYS A 28 -1.80 0.47 8.64
N PRO A 29 -2.23 1.74 8.71
CA PRO A 29 -3.42 2.12 9.45
C PRO A 29 -4.64 1.29 9.00
N ASP A 30 -5.60 1.10 9.89
CA ASP A 30 -6.91 0.57 9.51
C ASP A 30 -7.92 1.68 9.14
N GLU A 31 -9.14 1.30 8.78
CA GLU A 31 -10.18 2.29 8.43
C GLU A 31 -10.51 3.23 9.58
N MET A 32 -10.50 2.75 10.83
CA MET A 32 -10.82 3.57 11.99
C MET A 32 -9.70 4.55 12.30
N ASP A 33 -8.44 4.15 12.13
CA ASP A 33 -7.28 5.03 12.20
C ASP A 33 -7.38 6.16 11.18
N VAL A 34 -7.63 5.83 9.90
CA VAL A 34 -7.77 6.83 8.83
C VAL A 34 -8.97 7.74 9.07
N LYS A 35 -10.09 7.20 9.54
CA LYS A 35 -11.28 8.00 9.91
C LYS A 35 -10.98 8.98 11.03
N THR A 36 -10.19 8.56 12.02
CA THR A 36 -9.76 9.41 13.13
C THR A 36 -8.85 10.53 12.63
N MET A 37 -7.91 10.22 11.73
CA MET A 37 -7.08 11.23 11.05
C MET A 37 -7.93 12.22 10.24
N CYS A 38 -8.96 11.76 9.52
CA CYS A 38 -9.88 12.63 8.78
C CYS A 38 -10.59 13.63 9.68
N ALA A 39 -11.18 13.14 10.79
CA ALA A 39 -11.87 13.98 11.76
C ALA A 39 -10.93 15.03 12.35
N TRP A 40 -9.66 14.68 12.56
CA TRP A 40 -8.65 15.61 13.07
C TRP A 40 -8.20 16.66 12.04
N ILE A 41 -7.94 16.25 10.79
CA ILE A 41 -7.56 17.15 9.68
C ILE A 41 -8.65 18.20 9.43
N THR A 42 -9.91 17.76 9.53
CA THR A 42 -11.08 18.60 9.25
C THR A 42 -11.76 19.14 10.51
N ARG A 43 -11.08 19.10 11.67
CA ARG A 43 -11.67 19.39 13.00
C ARG A 43 -12.31 20.76 13.11
N ASP A 44 -11.75 21.75 12.41
CA ASP A 44 -12.21 23.15 12.43
C ASP A 44 -13.30 23.41 11.36
N GLY A 45 -13.64 22.40 10.55
CA GLY A 45 -14.64 22.47 9.48
C GLY A 45 -16.06 22.11 9.92
N ALA A 46 -17.04 22.54 9.13
CA ALA A 46 -18.44 22.16 9.30
C ALA A 46 -18.66 20.64 9.10
N LYS A 47 -19.68 20.07 9.75
CA LYS A 47 -19.96 18.62 9.72
C LYS A 47 -20.15 18.09 8.30
N GLU A 48 -20.75 18.89 7.43
CA GLU A 48 -20.98 18.54 6.02
C GLU A 48 -19.66 18.38 5.27
N LYS A 49 -18.71 19.30 5.48
CA LYS A 49 -17.37 19.23 4.87
C LYS A 49 -16.58 18.04 5.40
N GLN A 50 -16.71 17.71 6.68
CA GLN A 50 -16.07 16.52 7.27
C GLN A 50 -16.61 15.23 6.64
N ALA A 51 -17.93 15.16 6.42
CA ALA A 51 -18.58 14.01 5.78
C ALA A 51 -18.18 13.86 4.31
N GLU A 52 -18.11 14.95 3.56
CA GLU A 52 -17.64 14.97 2.17
C GLU A 52 -16.17 14.54 2.07
N TYR A 53 -15.30 15.09 2.93
CA TYR A 53 -13.89 14.71 2.98
C TYR A 53 -13.71 13.21 3.29
N TRP A 54 -14.44 12.69 4.28
CA TRP A 54 -14.41 11.26 4.61
C TRP A 54 -14.90 10.37 3.46
N LYS A 55 -15.88 10.83 2.69
CA LYS A 55 -16.39 10.10 1.52
C LYS A 55 -15.31 9.95 0.44
N GLU A 56 -14.59 11.02 0.12
CA GLU A 56 -13.48 10.97 -0.85
C GLU A 56 -12.32 10.10 -0.33
N VAL A 57 -11.94 10.25 0.94
CA VAL A 57 -10.91 9.41 1.56
C VAL A 57 -11.27 7.92 1.49
N LYS A 58 -12.53 7.54 1.75
CA LYS A 58 -12.96 6.15 1.62
C LYS A 58 -12.86 5.62 0.20
N LYS A 59 -13.13 6.45 -0.81
CA LYS A 59 -12.94 6.07 -2.22
C LYS A 59 -11.47 5.83 -2.52
N HIS A 60 -10.56 6.66 -2.01
CA HIS A 60 -9.12 6.45 -2.17
C HIS A 60 -8.67 5.16 -1.50
N MET A 61 -9.14 4.89 -0.29
CA MET A 61 -8.86 3.65 0.43
C MET A 61 -9.38 2.41 -0.28
N TYR A 62 -10.57 2.47 -0.87
CA TYR A 62 -11.11 1.35 -1.62
C TYR A 62 -10.19 0.97 -2.79
N LEU A 63 -9.61 1.95 -3.47
CA LEU A 63 -8.73 1.71 -4.62
C LEU A 63 -7.29 1.36 -4.22
N LEU A 64 -6.70 2.09 -3.26
CA LEU A 64 -5.27 2.04 -2.95
C LEU A 64 -4.96 1.63 -1.50
N GLY A 65 -5.96 1.18 -0.75
CA GLY A 65 -5.84 0.83 0.66
C GLY A 65 -5.61 2.04 1.57
N PRO A 66 -5.53 1.82 2.90
CA PRO A 66 -5.36 2.86 3.91
C PRO A 66 -3.93 3.40 3.99
N ILE A 67 -3.30 3.76 2.87
CA ILE A 67 -1.95 4.33 2.85
C ILE A 67 -2.07 5.87 2.91
N PRO A 68 -1.75 6.52 4.05
CA PRO A 68 -2.05 7.94 4.24
C PRO A 68 -1.48 8.85 3.14
N ARG A 69 -0.28 8.53 2.64
CA ARG A 69 0.38 9.27 1.54
C ARG A 69 -0.49 9.38 0.28
N HIS A 70 -1.23 8.32 -0.05
CA HIS A 70 -2.07 8.27 -1.25
C HIS A 70 -3.55 8.51 -0.95
N VAL A 71 -3.93 8.54 0.33
CA VAL A 71 -5.32 8.73 0.74
C VAL A 71 -5.65 10.20 0.96
N PHE A 72 -4.70 10.97 1.51
CA PHE A 72 -4.93 12.38 1.89
C PHE A 72 -4.43 13.41 0.88
N ASP A 73 -3.70 12.99 -0.16
CA ASP A 73 -3.14 13.87 -1.19
C ASP A 73 -3.64 13.44 -2.57
N GLU A 74 -4.37 14.33 -3.24
CA GLU A 74 -5.01 14.06 -4.53
C GLU A 74 -4.01 13.83 -5.67
N GLY A 75 -2.88 14.55 -5.64
CA GLY A 75 -1.83 14.41 -6.64
C GLY A 75 -1.14 13.05 -6.52
N ALA A 76 -0.73 12.69 -5.30
CA ALA A 76 -0.11 11.41 -4.98
C ALA A 76 -1.09 10.24 -5.15
N PHE A 77 -2.40 10.45 -4.92
CA PHE A 77 -3.45 9.49 -5.24
C PHE A 77 -3.50 9.23 -6.74
N THR A 78 -3.62 10.29 -7.55
CA THR A 78 -3.73 10.22 -9.00
C THR A 78 -2.50 9.58 -9.64
N GLU A 79 -1.31 9.99 -9.22
CA GLU A 79 -0.04 9.42 -9.66
C GLU A 79 0.02 7.92 -9.36
N ARG A 80 -0.36 7.53 -8.14
CA ARG A 80 -0.35 6.11 -7.73
C ARG A 80 -1.38 5.29 -8.49
N CYS A 81 -2.57 5.81 -8.74
CA CYS A 81 -3.57 5.18 -9.60
C CYS A 81 -3.02 4.92 -11.01
N GLY A 82 -2.32 5.89 -11.60
CA GLY A 82 -1.64 5.73 -12.90
C GLY A 82 -0.59 4.61 -12.86
N ALA A 83 0.28 4.64 -11.86
CA ALA A 83 1.33 3.63 -11.68
C ALA A 83 0.76 2.21 -11.48
N VAL A 84 -0.30 2.09 -10.67
CA VAL A 84 -0.99 0.80 -10.43
C VAL A 84 -1.68 0.30 -11.70
N LYS A 85 -2.33 1.18 -12.46
CA LYS A 85 -2.94 0.82 -13.73
C LYS A 85 -1.91 0.29 -14.73
N PHE A 86 -0.76 0.97 -14.83
CA PHE A 86 0.35 0.53 -15.67
C PHE A 86 0.89 -0.83 -15.20
N ALA A 87 1.14 -0.99 -13.90
CA ALA A 87 1.60 -2.25 -13.31
C ALA A 87 0.65 -3.41 -13.63
N LEU A 88 -0.66 -3.22 -13.46
CA LEU A 88 -1.68 -4.23 -13.78
C LEU A 88 -1.71 -4.62 -15.27
N GLN A 89 -1.31 -3.72 -16.16
CA GLN A 89 -1.20 -4.02 -17.60
C GLN A 89 0.08 -4.78 -17.93
N SER A 90 1.14 -4.60 -17.15
CA SER A 90 2.43 -5.26 -17.31
C SER A 90 2.52 -6.64 -16.66
N ILE A 91 1.50 -7.07 -15.90
CA ILE A 91 1.47 -8.40 -15.28
C ILE A 91 1.57 -9.48 -16.36
N ASN A 92 2.54 -10.38 -16.18
CA ASN A 92 2.78 -11.60 -16.94
C ASN A 92 3.01 -12.80 -15.99
N GLU A 93 3.13 -14.02 -16.51
CA GLU A 93 3.31 -15.23 -15.68
C GLU A 93 4.46 -15.14 -14.67
N VAL A 94 5.59 -14.56 -15.09
CA VAL A 94 6.78 -14.41 -14.24
C VAL A 94 6.46 -13.51 -13.04
N THR A 95 5.87 -12.34 -13.30
CA THR A 95 5.49 -11.39 -12.24
C THR A 95 4.42 -11.97 -11.31
N VAL A 96 3.50 -12.79 -11.81
CA VAL A 96 2.51 -13.49 -10.96
C VAL A 96 3.22 -14.41 -9.97
N LYS A 97 4.15 -15.23 -10.46
CA LYS A 97 4.91 -16.16 -9.64
C LYS A 97 5.77 -15.44 -8.61
N GLU A 98 6.40 -14.32 -8.97
CA GLU A 98 7.31 -13.59 -8.09
C GLU A 98 6.60 -12.75 -7.02
N TYR A 99 5.55 -12.02 -7.39
CA TYR A 99 4.96 -10.99 -6.52
C TYR A 99 3.60 -11.36 -5.94
N PHE A 100 2.95 -12.42 -6.42
CA PHE A 100 1.62 -12.81 -5.94
C PHE A 100 1.59 -14.22 -5.33
N SER A 101 2.72 -14.92 -5.28
CA SER A 101 2.82 -16.22 -4.63
C SER A 101 3.22 -16.10 -3.16
N ARG A 102 2.53 -16.85 -2.30
CA ARG A 102 2.84 -16.93 -0.86
C ARG A 102 4.15 -17.70 -0.63
N GLY A 103 5.08 -17.13 0.12
CA GLY A 103 6.34 -17.80 0.48
C GLY A 103 7.49 -17.66 -0.55
N GLY A 104 7.42 -16.69 -1.46
CA GLY A 104 8.53 -16.35 -2.36
C GLY A 104 9.76 -15.81 -1.62
N GLY A 105 10.95 -16.10 -2.14
CA GLY A 105 12.24 -15.88 -1.46
C GLY A 105 12.68 -14.42 -1.24
N SER A 106 11.96 -13.44 -1.79
CA SER A 106 12.36 -12.03 -1.66
C SER A 106 11.16 -11.08 -1.84
N PRO A 107 10.34 -10.88 -0.79
CA PRO A 107 9.15 -10.02 -0.86
C PRO A 107 9.48 -8.51 -0.83
N TRP A 108 10.66 -8.10 -1.31
CA TRP A 108 11.22 -6.77 -1.08
C TRP A 108 11.33 -5.92 -2.35
N TYR A 109 11.21 -4.60 -2.13
CA TYR A 109 11.32 -3.48 -3.07
C TYR A 109 12.05 -3.83 -4.37
N SER A 110 11.27 -4.05 -5.42
CA SER A 110 11.77 -4.18 -6.78
C SER A 110 11.56 -2.86 -7.49
N GLU A 111 12.41 -2.50 -8.45
CA GLU A 111 12.08 -1.41 -9.38
C GLU A 111 10.93 -1.82 -10.33
N ASP A 112 10.60 -3.12 -10.37
CA ASP A 112 9.58 -3.68 -11.24
C ASP A 112 8.17 -3.13 -10.91
N PRO A 113 7.45 -2.53 -11.85
CA PRO A 113 6.13 -1.95 -11.62
C PRO A 113 5.12 -2.82 -10.86
N SER A 114 5.21 -4.15 -10.93
CA SER A 114 4.31 -5.09 -10.26
C SER A 114 4.33 -5.02 -8.72
N HIS A 115 5.30 -4.33 -8.10
CA HIS A 115 5.26 -4.02 -6.67
C HIS A 115 4.27 -2.89 -6.31
N LYS A 116 3.80 -2.10 -7.28
CA LYS A 116 2.89 -0.97 -7.04
C LYS A 116 1.48 -1.39 -6.55
N PRO A 117 0.87 -2.51 -6.99
CA PRO A 117 -0.43 -2.95 -6.49
C PRO A 117 -0.40 -3.78 -5.18
N VAL A 118 0.79 -4.13 -4.65
CA VAL A 118 0.92 -5.02 -3.49
C VAL A 118 1.52 -4.35 -2.25
N LYS A 119 1.18 -4.89 -1.08
CA LYS A 119 1.75 -4.59 0.23
C LYS A 119 2.50 -5.80 0.75
N PHE A 120 3.50 -5.52 1.59
CA PHE A 120 4.21 -6.53 2.34
C PHE A 120 3.38 -7.04 3.52
N VAL A 121 3.27 -8.37 3.65
CA VAL A 121 2.59 -9.03 4.77
C VAL A 121 3.60 -9.88 5.53
N ARG A 122 3.64 -9.65 6.84
CA ARG A 122 4.35 -10.49 7.80
C ARG A 122 3.33 -11.23 8.64
N GLU A 123 3.33 -12.54 8.54
CA GLU A 123 2.48 -13.42 9.32
C GLU A 123 3.35 -14.18 10.33
N ILE A 124 2.89 -14.22 11.59
CA ILE A 124 3.56 -14.95 12.67
C ILE A 124 2.60 -16.04 13.11
N TYR A 125 2.99 -17.30 12.91
CA TYR A 125 2.18 -18.45 13.28
C TYR A 125 3.05 -19.52 13.93
N ALA A 126 2.68 -19.97 15.13
CA ALA A 126 3.38 -21.02 15.87
C ALA A 126 4.92 -20.84 15.97
N GLY A 127 5.38 -19.58 16.10
CA GLY A 127 6.81 -19.24 16.17
C GLY A 127 7.52 -19.15 14.81
N ALA A 128 6.85 -19.52 13.71
CA ALA A 128 7.34 -19.30 12.35
C ALA A 128 6.94 -17.90 11.84
N VAL A 129 7.79 -17.31 11.02
CA VAL A 129 7.53 -16.05 10.31
C VAL A 129 7.40 -16.35 8.83
N ILE A 130 6.25 -16.05 8.25
CA ILE A 130 5.98 -16.16 6.83
C ILE A 130 5.88 -14.74 6.25
N LEU A 131 6.60 -14.51 5.16
CA LEU A 131 6.62 -13.24 4.45
C LEU A 131 6.06 -13.44 3.05
N PHE A 132 5.15 -12.56 2.64
CA PHE A 132 4.59 -12.58 1.30
C PHE A 132 4.02 -11.23 0.92
N ASN A 133 3.76 -11.04 -0.36
CA ASN A 133 3.06 -9.88 -0.88
C ASN A 133 1.57 -10.19 -1.01
N ALA A 134 0.73 -9.21 -0.67
CA ALA A 134 -0.71 -9.27 -0.84
C ALA A 134 -1.20 -8.01 -1.55
N PRO A 135 -2.34 -8.03 -2.23
CA PRO A 135 -2.94 -6.82 -2.77
C PRO A 135 -3.14 -5.74 -1.70
N ILE A 136 -2.94 -4.47 -2.06
CA ILE A 136 -3.07 -3.36 -1.10
C ILE A 136 -4.53 -3.15 -0.68
N SER A 137 -5.47 -3.43 -1.58
CA SER A 137 -6.92 -3.28 -1.40
C SER A 137 -7.68 -4.44 -2.02
N ALA A 138 -8.93 -4.64 -1.58
CA ALA A 138 -9.84 -5.62 -2.16
C ALA A 138 -10.10 -5.36 -3.66
N TYR A 139 -10.17 -4.08 -4.06
CA TYR A 139 -10.27 -3.72 -5.48
C TYR A 139 -9.09 -4.26 -6.30
N LEU A 140 -7.87 -4.10 -5.78
CA LEU A 140 -6.67 -4.57 -6.49
C LEU A 140 -6.53 -6.09 -6.46
N GLU A 141 -7.04 -6.75 -5.43
CA GLU A 141 -7.15 -8.20 -5.40
C GLU A 141 -8.01 -8.71 -6.57
N GLU A 142 -9.23 -8.19 -6.69
CA GLU A 142 -10.14 -8.53 -7.79
C GLU A 142 -9.49 -8.26 -9.16
N ARG A 143 -8.92 -7.07 -9.36
CA ARG A 143 -8.25 -6.69 -10.61
C ARG A 143 -7.06 -7.56 -10.97
N THR A 144 -6.33 -8.02 -9.97
CA THR A 144 -5.19 -8.90 -10.18
C THR A 144 -5.67 -10.29 -10.58
N LEU A 145 -6.70 -10.82 -9.91
CA LEU A 145 -7.29 -12.12 -10.23
C LEU A 145 -7.87 -12.17 -11.64
N GLU A 146 -8.50 -11.09 -12.13
CA GLU A 146 -8.98 -10.97 -13.53
C GLU A 146 -7.85 -11.15 -14.57
N ARG A 147 -6.60 -10.88 -14.19
CA ARG A 147 -5.43 -10.95 -15.08
C ARG A 147 -4.80 -12.34 -15.13
N PHE A 148 -4.86 -13.11 -14.05
CA PHE A 148 -4.18 -14.42 -13.97
C PHE A 148 -4.58 -15.40 -15.09
N PRO A 149 -5.85 -15.59 -15.45
CA PRO A 149 -6.23 -16.50 -16.55
C PRO A 149 -5.76 -16.04 -17.94
N ARG A 150 -5.40 -14.76 -18.10
CA ARG A 150 -4.94 -14.20 -19.38
C ARG A 150 -3.46 -14.42 -19.62
N VAL A 151 -2.70 -14.63 -18.55
CA VAL A 151 -1.24 -14.78 -18.62
C VAL A 151 -0.82 -16.24 -18.66
N THR A 152 -1.58 -17.17 -18.08
CA THR A 152 -1.26 -18.60 -17.98
C THR A 152 -1.60 -19.45 -19.22
N LYS A 153 -1.23 -19.03 -20.44
CA LYS A 153 -1.58 -19.73 -21.70
C LYS A 153 -0.38 -20.34 -22.41
#